data_AF-A0A8S2WC33-F1
#
_entry.id   AF-A0A8S2WC33-F1
#
_cell.length_a   1.000
_cell.length_b   1.000
_cell.length_c   1.000
_cell.angle_alpha   90.00
_cell.angle_beta   90.00
_cell.angle_gamma   90.00
#
_symmetry.space_group_name_H-M   'P 1'
#
loop_
_entity.id
_entity.type
_entity.pdbx_description
1 polymer ?
#
loop_
_entity_poly.entity_id
_entity_poly.type
_entity_poly.pdbx_seq_one_letter_code
_entity_poly.pdbx_strand_id
1 'polypeptide(L)'
;NYRPCAERASILFFVLNDLGKIDPMYQFSLDAYIDLFNTSIKKSQKSTKLEERLNKLNDFHTYAVYKYTCRGLFESHKLLFSFQMCIKILEAAGKTNMDEYQFFLRGGIVLDRESQMDNPNPQWLADQSWDNITELAKLANFHGIIESFEQYPRDWFQWYQSAEPENTTMPGEWDSINELQKMLIVRSLRSDRVPYCVTKFVVNNLGSKFVEPPILDLTSVFEDSSPKTPIIFVLSPGVDPSSNLTALAEKMDFKKNYIPLSLGQGQAPIATQNIAEGIRL
;
A
#
# COMPACT_ATOMS: atom_id res chain seq x y z
N ASN A 1 6.89 6.81 -27.59
CA ASN A 1 7.73 5.64 -27.27
C ASN A 1 7.88 5.39 -25.76
N TYR A 2 8.21 6.39 -24.93
CA TYR A 2 8.30 6.22 -23.45
C TYR A 2 7.04 6.62 -22.66
N ARG A 3 5.90 6.83 -23.34
CA ARG A 3 4.63 7.22 -22.69
C ARG A 3 4.20 6.26 -21.58
N PRO A 4 4.31 4.92 -21.72
CA PRO A 4 3.96 4.00 -20.64
C PRO A 4 4.73 4.23 -19.34
N CYS A 5 5.98 4.72 -19.41
CA CYS A 5 6.75 5.08 -18.22
C CYS A 5 6.27 6.39 -17.59
N ALA A 6 5.87 7.36 -18.41
CA ALA A 6 5.30 8.61 -17.91
C ALA A 6 3.94 8.37 -17.25
N GLU A 7 3.10 7.51 -17.83
CA GLU A 7 1.83 7.07 -17.25
C GLU A 7 2.06 6.36 -15.91
N ARG A 8 2.99 5.40 -15.86
CA ARG A 8 3.38 4.71 -14.61
C ARG A 8 3.81 5.71 -13.53
N ALA A 9 4.69 6.64 -13.86
CA ALA A 9 5.17 7.64 -12.92
C ALA A 9 4.02 8.56 -12.45
N SER A 10 3.18 9.03 -13.38
CA SER A 10 2.02 9.85 -13.01
C SER A 10 1.08 9.15 -12.04
N ILE A 11 0.77 7.87 -12.28
CA ILE A 11 -0.08 7.06 -11.39
C ILE A 11 0.53 6.99 -9.98
N LEU A 12 1.81 6.65 -9.89
CA LEU A 12 2.50 6.51 -8.61
C LEU A 12 2.59 7.83 -7.86
N PHE A 13 2.83 8.95 -8.54
CA PHE A 13 2.82 10.26 -7.92
C PHE A 13 1.47 10.60 -7.29
N PHE A 14 0.36 10.34 -8.01
CA PHE A 14 -0.97 10.61 -7.45
C PHE A 14 -1.31 9.72 -6.27
N VAL A 15 -0.87 8.45 -6.27
CA VAL A 15 -0.98 7.58 -5.09
C VAL A 15 -0.24 8.19 -3.90
N LEU A 16 0.99 8.69 -4.10
CA LEU A 16 1.75 9.34 -3.02
C LEU A 16 1.08 10.61 -2.51
N ASN A 17 0.58 11.45 -3.42
CA ASN A 17 -0.08 12.70 -3.08
C ASN A 17 -1.36 12.44 -2.26
N ASP A 18 -2.08 11.36 -2.56
CA ASP A 18 -3.28 10.96 -1.83
C ASP A 18 -2.98 10.44 -0.41
N LEU A 19 -1.74 10.03 -0.11
CA LEU A 19 -1.36 9.59 1.25
C LEU A 19 -1.48 10.72 2.28
N GLY A 20 -1.33 11.98 1.87
CA GLY A 20 -1.55 13.14 2.74
C GLY A 20 -2.99 13.25 3.28
N LYS A 21 -3.96 12.56 2.65
CA LYS A 21 -5.34 12.43 3.14
C LYS A 21 -5.49 11.39 4.25
N ILE A 22 -4.54 10.46 4.37
CA ILE A 22 -4.53 9.41 5.40
C ILE A 22 -3.89 9.95 6.67
N ASP A 23 -2.72 10.58 6.53
CA ASP A 23 -2.00 11.18 7.65
C ASP A 23 -1.32 12.48 7.19
N PRO A 24 -1.48 13.61 7.91
CA PRO A 24 -0.84 14.87 7.57
C PRO A 24 0.69 14.79 7.44
N MET A 25 1.34 13.80 8.06
CA MET A 25 2.79 13.59 7.98
C MET A 25 3.24 13.02 6.64
N TYR A 26 2.33 12.48 5.82
CA TYR A 26 2.65 11.85 4.53
C TYR A 26 2.65 12.88 3.40
N GLN A 27 3.63 13.78 3.45
CA GLN A 27 3.83 14.83 2.45
C GLN A 27 5.00 14.48 1.53
N PHE A 28 4.73 14.43 0.23
CA PHE A 28 5.72 14.17 -0.81
C PHE A 28 5.68 15.29 -1.84
N SER A 29 6.78 16.02 -1.99
CA SER A 29 6.85 17.08 -3.01
C SER A 29 7.03 16.50 -4.40
N LEU A 30 6.53 17.23 -5.40
CA LEU A 30 6.76 16.87 -6.81
C LEU A 30 8.25 16.88 -7.15
N ASP A 31 9.02 17.83 -6.62
CA ASP A 31 10.47 17.91 -6.85
C ASP A 31 11.21 16.66 -6.37
N ALA A 32 10.92 16.20 -5.13
CA ALA A 32 11.52 14.97 -4.60
C ALA A 32 11.12 13.74 -5.43
N TYR A 33 9.88 13.71 -5.92
CA TYR A 33 9.39 12.65 -6.79
C TYR A 33 10.10 12.63 -8.16
N ILE A 34 10.30 13.81 -8.77
CA ILE A 34 11.03 13.96 -10.03
C ILE A 34 12.48 13.50 -9.87
N ASP A 35 13.14 13.84 -8.77
CA ASP A 35 14.51 13.39 -8.47
C ASP A 35 14.58 11.87 -8.31
N LEU A 36 13.60 11.26 -7.63
CA LEU A 36 13.49 9.81 -7.51
C LEU A 36 13.27 9.14 -8.88
N PHE A 37 12.43 9.73 -9.74
CA PHE A 37 12.21 9.24 -11.09
C PHE A 37 13.47 9.33 -11.96
N ASN A 38 14.18 10.47 -11.93
CA ASN A 38 15.45 10.65 -12.61
C ASN A 38 16.51 9.64 -12.13
N THR A 39 16.57 9.39 -10.83
CA THR A 39 17.43 8.36 -10.23
C THR A 39 17.05 6.97 -10.73
N SER A 40 15.76 6.69 -10.85
CA SER A 40 15.25 5.43 -11.39
C SER A 40 15.65 5.22 -12.85
N ILE A 41 15.60 6.27 -13.68
CA ILE A 41 16.06 6.21 -15.07
C ILE A 41 17.55 5.85 -15.14
N LYS A 42 18.38 6.46 -14.27
CA LYS A 42 19.84 6.26 -14.23
C LYS A 42 20.23 4.87 -13.71
N LYS A 43 19.60 4.41 -12.62
CA LYS A 43 19.97 3.17 -11.89
C LYS A 43 19.30 1.91 -12.47
N SER A 44 18.16 2.03 -13.14
CA SER A 44 17.47 0.87 -13.73
C SER A 44 18.29 0.20 -14.83
N GLN A 45 18.17 -1.13 -14.95
CA GLN A 45 18.90 -1.91 -15.94
C GLN A 45 18.56 -1.47 -17.37
N LYS A 46 19.61 -1.23 -18.18
CA LYS A 46 19.47 -0.85 -19.59
C LYS A 46 19.11 -2.08 -20.44
N SER A 47 18.41 -1.87 -21.55
CA SER A 47 18.22 -2.86 -22.61
C SER A 47 18.23 -2.16 -23.97
N THR A 48 18.69 -2.86 -25.00
CA THR A 48 18.63 -2.43 -26.40
C THR A 48 17.23 -2.61 -26.99
N LYS A 49 16.40 -3.49 -26.41
CA LYS A 49 15.00 -3.68 -26.79
C LYS A 49 14.13 -2.68 -26.03
N LEU A 50 13.38 -1.85 -26.76
CA LEU A 50 12.56 -0.80 -26.16
C LEU A 50 11.57 -1.35 -25.12
N GLU A 51 10.79 -2.37 -25.48
CA GLU A 51 9.78 -2.95 -24.59
C GLU A 51 10.38 -3.47 -23.27
N GLU A 52 11.49 -4.22 -23.37
CA GLU A 52 12.22 -4.70 -22.19
C GLU A 52 12.77 -3.55 -21.35
N ARG A 53 13.25 -2.48 -21.99
CA ARG A 53 13.70 -1.27 -21.28
C ARG A 53 12.56 -0.58 -20.54
N LEU A 54 11.37 -0.49 -21.14
CA LEU A 54 10.18 0.11 -20.51
C LEU A 54 9.75 -0.69 -19.28
N ASN A 55 9.70 -2.03 -19.37
CA ASN A 55 9.36 -2.90 -18.25
C ASN A 55 10.38 -2.76 -17.12
N LYS A 56 11.68 -2.85 -17.42
CA LYS A 56 12.75 -2.68 -16.42
C LYS A 56 12.70 -1.32 -15.72
N LEU A 57 12.37 -0.26 -16.45
CA LEU A 57 12.24 1.08 -15.88
C LEU A 57 11.03 1.17 -14.95
N ASN A 58 9.87 0.67 -15.39
CA ASN A 58 8.66 0.63 -14.58
C ASN A 58 8.85 -0.20 -13.31
N ASP A 59 9.38 -1.42 -13.43
CA ASP A 59 9.59 -2.32 -12.28
C ASP A 59 10.55 -1.72 -11.25
N PHE A 60 11.65 -1.11 -11.72
CA PHE A 60 12.60 -0.43 -10.85
C PHE A 60 11.95 0.77 -10.17
N HIS A 61 11.28 1.63 -10.95
CA HIS A 61 10.70 2.86 -10.42
C HIS A 61 9.55 2.58 -9.44
N THR A 62 8.67 1.62 -9.74
CA THR A 62 7.60 1.19 -8.85
C THR A 62 8.15 0.71 -7.51
N TYR A 63 9.22 -0.10 -7.51
CA TYR A 63 9.85 -0.52 -6.26
C TYR A 63 10.61 0.60 -5.56
N ALA A 64 11.25 1.51 -6.31
CA ALA A 64 11.93 2.67 -5.73
C ALA A 64 10.94 3.60 -5.00
N VAL A 65 9.76 3.83 -5.58
CA VAL A 65 8.66 4.56 -4.94
C VAL A 65 8.20 3.83 -3.68
N TYR A 66 7.94 2.52 -3.76
CA TYR A 66 7.55 1.74 -2.59
C TYR A 66 8.57 1.88 -1.43
N LYS A 67 9.85 1.64 -1.73
CA LYS A 67 10.94 1.71 -0.73
C LYS A 67 11.08 3.11 -0.14
N TYR A 68 11.08 4.13 -0.99
CA TYR A 68 11.24 5.53 -0.56
C TYR A 68 10.11 5.94 0.39
N THR A 69 8.87 5.62 0.03
CA THR A 69 7.70 5.98 0.81
C THR A 69 7.59 5.19 2.11
N CYS A 70 7.87 3.88 2.09
CA CYS A 70 7.84 3.05 3.30
C CYS A 70 8.83 3.49 4.39
N ARG A 71 9.85 4.30 4.07
CA ARG A 71 10.74 4.92 5.08
C ARG A 71 10.01 5.95 5.96
N GLY A 72 8.97 6.60 5.43
CA GLY A 72 8.21 7.65 6.12
C GLY A 72 6.82 7.21 6.60
N LEU A 73 6.36 6.01 6.24
CA LEU A 73 5.05 5.50 6.66
C LEU A 73 5.10 4.76 8.00
N PHE A 74 4.03 4.91 8.79
CA PHE A 74 3.76 4.01 9.90
C PHE A 74 3.48 2.60 9.40
N GLU A 75 3.82 1.61 10.22
CA GLU A 75 3.67 0.19 9.86
C GLU A 75 2.23 -0.16 9.46
N SER A 76 1.24 0.40 10.16
CA SER A 76 -0.19 0.21 9.90
C SER A 76 -0.64 0.64 8.50
N HIS A 77 0.09 1.54 7.82
CA HIS A 77 -0.31 2.11 6.53
C HIS A 77 0.48 1.54 5.34
N LYS A 78 1.51 0.71 5.58
CA LYS A 78 2.36 0.18 4.49
C LYS A 78 1.61 -0.78 3.57
N LEU A 79 0.80 -1.69 4.13
CA LEU A 79 -0.01 -2.60 3.33
C LEU A 79 -1.08 -1.85 2.52
N LEU A 80 -1.72 -0.84 3.13
CA LEU A 80 -2.68 0.03 2.45
C LEU A 80 -2.05 0.73 1.25
N PHE A 81 -0.89 1.34 1.43
CA PHE A 81 -0.16 1.99 0.35
C PHE A 81 0.20 1.01 -0.78
N SER A 82 0.70 -0.17 -0.42
CA SER A 82 1.03 -1.21 -1.39
C SER A 82 -0.18 -1.68 -2.20
N PHE A 83 -1.32 -1.85 -1.52
CA PHE A 83 -2.59 -2.20 -2.16
C PHE A 83 -3.09 -1.07 -3.08
N GLN A 84 -3.02 0.19 -2.66
CA GLN A 84 -3.38 1.34 -3.49
C GLN A 84 -2.51 1.44 -4.75
N MET A 85 -1.19 1.25 -4.62
CA MET A 85 -0.30 1.15 -5.78
C MET A 85 -0.76 0.04 -6.71
N CYS A 86 -0.97 -1.18 -6.19
CA CYS A 86 -1.40 -2.33 -6.98
C CYS A 86 -2.68 -2.06 -7.76
N ILE A 87 -3.74 -1.60 -7.08
CA ILE A 87 -5.03 -1.35 -7.72
C ILE A 87 -4.94 -0.23 -8.76
N LYS A 88 -4.27 0.90 -8.46
CA LYS A 88 -4.16 2.00 -9.44
C LYS A 88 -3.37 1.61 -10.68
N ILE A 89 -2.39 0.72 -10.51
CA ILE A 89 -1.64 0.11 -11.61
C ILE A 89 -2.53 -0.79 -12.48
N LEU A 90 -3.36 -1.64 -11.85
CA LEU A 90 -4.26 -2.55 -12.56
C LEU A 90 -5.44 -1.82 -13.21
N GLU A 91 -5.98 -0.79 -12.55
CA GLU A 91 -7.03 0.10 -13.06
C GLU A 91 -6.59 0.76 -14.36
N ALA A 92 -5.39 1.37 -14.38
CA ALA A 92 -4.84 1.98 -15.58
C ALA A 92 -4.56 0.98 -16.71
N ALA A 93 -4.36 -0.30 -16.38
CA ALA A 93 -4.20 -1.38 -17.34
C ALA A 93 -5.54 -2.00 -17.80
N GLY A 94 -6.68 -1.52 -17.29
CA GLY A 94 -8.01 -2.08 -17.58
C GLY A 94 -8.24 -3.47 -17.01
N LYS A 95 -7.49 -3.86 -15.96
CA LYS A 95 -7.53 -5.19 -15.34
C LYS A 95 -8.33 -5.26 -14.04
N THR A 96 -9.00 -4.18 -13.66
CA THR A 96 -9.81 -4.09 -12.45
C THR A 96 -11.26 -3.78 -12.80
N ASN A 97 -12.20 -4.59 -12.30
CA ASN A 97 -13.61 -4.24 -12.33
C ASN A 97 -13.87 -3.15 -11.27
N MET A 98 -14.24 -1.95 -11.72
CA MET A 98 -14.40 -0.80 -10.82
C MET A 98 -15.64 -0.88 -9.95
N ASP A 99 -16.71 -1.56 -10.39
CA ASP A 99 -17.91 -1.76 -9.57
C ASP A 99 -17.60 -2.72 -8.41
N GLU A 100 -16.89 -3.82 -8.70
CA GLU A 100 -16.36 -4.75 -7.69
C GLU A 100 -15.42 -4.04 -6.72
N TYR A 101 -14.51 -3.20 -7.22
CA TYR A 101 -13.59 -2.44 -6.36
C TYR A 101 -14.32 -1.40 -5.49
N GLN A 102 -15.32 -0.69 -6.01
CA GLN A 102 -16.13 0.23 -5.21
C GLN A 102 -16.89 -0.52 -4.12
N PHE A 103 -17.43 -1.71 -4.43
CA PHE A 103 -18.05 -2.57 -3.42
C PHE A 103 -17.04 -2.99 -2.35
N PHE A 104 -15.82 -3.39 -2.72
CA PHE A 104 -14.78 -3.75 -1.75
C PHE A 104 -14.52 -2.64 -0.71
N LEU A 105 -14.48 -1.39 -1.17
CA LEU A 105 -14.21 -0.23 -0.32
C LEU A 105 -15.40 0.15 0.58
N ARG A 106 -16.63 0.05 0.07
CA ARG A 106 -17.83 0.57 0.76
C ARG A 106 -18.59 -0.51 1.54
N GLY A 107 -18.50 -1.76 1.11
CA GLY A 107 -19.42 -2.83 1.53
C GLY A 107 -20.82 -2.65 0.93
N GLY A 108 -21.75 -3.51 1.38
CA GLY A 108 -23.16 -3.42 1.03
C GLY A 108 -23.87 -2.35 1.85
N ILE A 109 -24.58 -1.45 1.16
CA ILE A 109 -25.49 -0.49 1.77
C ILE A 109 -26.89 -0.80 1.25
N VAL A 110 -27.72 -1.38 2.10
CA VAL A 110 -29.12 -1.72 1.78
C VAL A 110 -29.96 -0.45 1.88
N LEU A 111 -30.43 0.06 0.74
CA LEU A 111 -31.29 1.25 0.67
C LEU A 111 -32.77 0.91 0.86
N ASP A 112 -33.20 -0.24 0.36
CA ASP A 112 -34.56 -0.73 0.45
C ASP A 112 -34.56 -2.06 1.20
N ARG A 113 -34.90 -2.00 2.49
CA ARG A 113 -34.91 -3.16 3.38
C ARG A 113 -36.19 -3.99 3.24
N GLU A 114 -37.26 -3.44 2.66
CA GLU A 114 -38.53 -4.14 2.51
C GLU A 114 -38.48 -5.16 1.35
N SER A 115 -37.68 -4.89 0.31
CA SER A 115 -37.49 -5.80 -0.83
C SER A 115 -36.28 -6.73 -0.67
N GLN A 116 -35.52 -6.61 0.41
CA GLN A 116 -34.37 -7.48 0.69
C GLN A 116 -34.86 -8.90 0.99
N MET A 117 -34.20 -9.90 0.40
CA MET A 117 -34.49 -11.30 0.70
C MET A 117 -34.18 -11.61 2.17
N ASP A 118 -35.02 -12.45 2.80
CA ASP A 118 -34.80 -12.90 4.17
C ASP A 118 -33.48 -13.67 4.29
N ASN A 119 -32.80 -13.49 5.42
CA ASN A 119 -31.58 -14.23 5.71
C ASN A 119 -31.90 -15.73 5.88
N PRO A 120 -31.39 -16.63 5.02
CA PRO A 120 -31.68 -18.06 5.12
C PRO A 120 -30.97 -18.72 6.31
N ASN A 121 -30.00 -18.05 6.91
CA ASN A 121 -29.11 -18.59 7.95
C ASN A 121 -28.99 -17.67 9.19
N PRO A 122 -30.10 -17.23 9.81
CA PRO A 122 -30.09 -16.20 10.85
C PRO A 122 -29.43 -16.65 12.18
N GLN A 123 -29.19 -17.96 12.34
CA GLN A 123 -28.57 -18.51 13.56
C GLN A 123 -27.08 -18.15 13.69
N TRP A 124 -26.40 -17.87 12.58
CA TRP A 124 -24.95 -17.61 12.56
C TRP A 124 -24.55 -16.45 11.66
N LEU A 125 -25.33 -16.15 10.61
CA LEU A 125 -25.04 -15.06 9.70
C LEU A 125 -25.68 -13.78 10.21
N ALA A 126 -24.86 -12.82 10.64
CA ALA A 126 -25.34 -11.54 11.14
C ALA A 126 -25.99 -10.70 10.01
N ASP A 127 -26.99 -9.90 10.37
CA ASP A 127 -27.74 -9.06 9.41
C ASP A 127 -26.82 -8.17 8.57
N GLN A 128 -25.79 -7.56 9.17
CA GLN A 128 -24.83 -6.73 8.42
C GLN A 128 -24.03 -7.53 7.37
N SER A 129 -23.75 -8.81 7.64
CA SER A 129 -23.08 -9.69 6.67
C SER A 129 -24.05 -10.10 5.57
N TRP A 130 -25.32 -10.32 5.91
CA TRP A 130 -26.37 -10.58 4.92
C TRP A 130 -26.67 -9.36 4.03
N ASP A 131 -26.67 -8.15 4.60
CA ASP A 131 -26.72 -6.88 3.87
C ASP A 131 -25.58 -6.81 2.84
N ASN A 132 -24.36 -7.23 3.21
CA ASN A 132 -23.26 -7.30 2.25
C ASN A 132 -23.51 -8.33 1.15
N ILE A 133 -23.98 -9.54 1.47
CA ILE A 133 -24.23 -10.60 0.47
C ILE A 133 -25.35 -10.22 -0.50
N THR A 134 -26.44 -9.65 0.00
CA THR A 134 -27.58 -9.23 -0.83
C THR A 134 -27.22 -8.07 -1.76
N GLU A 135 -26.41 -7.11 -1.30
CA GLU A 135 -25.87 -6.07 -2.19
C GLU A 135 -24.80 -6.61 -3.15
N LEU A 136 -23.97 -7.55 -2.71
CA LEU A 136 -22.97 -8.22 -3.55
C LEU A 136 -23.65 -8.94 -4.73
N ALA A 137 -24.79 -9.59 -4.49
CA ALA A 137 -25.57 -10.30 -5.50
C ALA A 137 -26.03 -9.42 -6.67
N LYS A 138 -26.09 -8.10 -6.49
CA LYS A 138 -26.46 -7.14 -7.55
C LYS A 138 -25.34 -6.90 -8.56
N LEU A 139 -24.10 -7.30 -8.24
CA LEU A 139 -22.98 -7.20 -9.17
C LEU A 139 -23.07 -8.29 -10.24
N ALA A 140 -22.69 -7.95 -11.47
CA ALA A 140 -22.86 -8.82 -12.63
C ALA A 140 -22.26 -10.23 -12.48
N ASN A 141 -21.13 -10.34 -11.77
CA ASN A 141 -20.41 -11.61 -11.58
C ASN A 141 -20.84 -12.38 -10.31
N PHE A 142 -21.85 -11.91 -9.59
CA PHE A 142 -22.30 -12.49 -8.32
C PHE A 142 -23.76 -12.96 -8.34
N HIS A 143 -24.38 -13.02 -9.52
CA HIS A 143 -25.68 -13.69 -9.67
C HIS A 143 -25.60 -15.13 -9.16
N GLY A 144 -26.61 -15.57 -8.40
CA GLY A 144 -26.63 -16.91 -7.80
C GLY A 144 -26.02 -17.00 -6.39
N ILE A 145 -25.40 -15.94 -5.86
CA ILE A 145 -24.74 -16.02 -4.54
C ILE A 145 -25.75 -16.23 -3.41
N ILE A 146 -26.93 -15.64 -3.50
CA ILE A 146 -27.99 -15.81 -2.49
C ILE A 146 -28.48 -17.26 -2.49
N GLU A 147 -28.78 -17.79 -3.67
CA GLU A 147 -29.24 -19.17 -3.88
C GLU A 147 -28.19 -20.18 -3.37
N SER A 148 -26.90 -19.87 -3.51
CA SER A 148 -25.81 -20.67 -2.96
C SER A 148 -25.86 -20.79 -1.43
N PHE A 149 -26.25 -19.73 -0.72
CA PHE A 149 -26.42 -19.76 0.75
C PHE A 149 -27.64 -20.58 1.19
N GLU A 150 -28.67 -20.66 0.35
CA GLU A 150 -29.86 -21.50 0.58
C GLU A 150 -29.57 -22.99 0.27
N GLN A 151 -28.83 -23.25 -0.81
CA GLN A 151 -28.53 -24.61 -1.27
C GLN A 151 -27.43 -25.29 -0.47
N TYR A 152 -26.39 -24.53 -0.05
CA TYR A 152 -25.21 -25.05 0.63
C TYR A 152 -24.98 -24.43 2.03
N PRO A 153 -25.99 -24.35 2.93
CA PRO A 153 -25.88 -23.61 4.19
C PRO A 153 -24.82 -24.19 5.13
N ARG A 154 -24.62 -25.52 5.10
CA ARG A 154 -23.60 -26.20 5.93
C ARG A 154 -22.18 -25.88 5.47
N ASP A 155 -21.96 -25.84 4.16
CA ASP A 155 -20.63 -25.60 3.59
C ASP A 155 -20.21 -24.15 3.79
N TRP A 156 -21.14 -23.20 3.61
CA TRP A 156 -20.93 -21.80 3.95
C TRP A 156 -20.64 -21.58 5.43
N PHE A 157 -21.34 -22.28 6.31
CA PHE A 157 -21.08 -22.21 7.75
C PHE A 157 -19.69 -22.77 8.11
N GLN A 158 -19.29 -23.91 7.53
CA GLN A 158 -17.95 -24.47 7.72
C GLN A 158 -16.86 -23.54 7.20
N TRP A 159 -17.07 -22.96 6.02
CA TRP A 159 -16.16 -21.96 5.46
C TRP A 159 -16.05 -20.75 6.38
N TYR A 160 -17.18 -20.21 6.85
CA TYR A 160 -17.22 -19.05 7.75
C TYR A 160 -16.48 -19.32 9.07
N GLN A 161 -16.60 -20.53 9.63
CA GLN A 161 -15.92 -20.95 10.86
C GLN A 161 -14.44 -21.28 10.69
N SER A 162 -13.95 -21.47 9.46
CA SER A 162 -12.55 -21.76 9.20
C SER A 162 -11.64 -20.68 9.78
N ALA A 163 -10.48 -21.06 10.31
CA ALA A 163 -9.49 -20.09 10.78
C ALA A 163 -8.94 -19.24 9.63
N GLU A 164 -8.80 -19.85 8.44
CA GLU A 164 -8.18 -19.26 7.25
C GLU A 164 -9.06 -19.48 5.99
N PRO A 165 -10.28 -18.93 5.99
CA PRO A 165 -11.27 -19.14 4.91
C PRO A 165 -10.78 -18.69 3.53
N GLU A 166 -9.86 -17.73 3.48
CA GLU A 166 -9.26 -17.27 2.23
C GLU A 166 -8.36 -18.33 1.56
N ASN A 167 -7.91 -19.33 2.32
CA ASN A 167 -7.08 -20.44 1.86
C ASN A 167 -7.86 -21.74 1.66
N THR A 168 -9.14 -21.79 2.04
CA THR A 168 -10.00 -22.94 1.78
C THR A 168 -10.70 -22.84 0.43
N THR A 169 -11.17 -23.98 -0.06
CA THR A 169 -12.07 -24.09 -1.22
C THR A 169 -13.36 -23.33 -0.92
N MET A 170 -13.84 -22.57 -1.89
CA MET A 170 -15.12 -21.87 -1.74
C MET A 170 -16.31 -22.84 -1.87
N PRO A 171 -17.42 -22.62 -1.14
CA PRO A 171 -18.62 -23.45 -1.26
C PRO A 171 -19.24 -23.38 -2.66
N GLY A 172 -19.79 -24.50 -3.14
CA GLY A 172 -20.51 -24.58 -4.42
C GLY A 172 -19.64 -24.23 -5.63
N GLU A 173 -20.17 -23.40 -6.53
CA GLU A 173 -19.50 -23.00 -7.78
C GLU A 173 -18.54 -21.80 -7.60
N TRP A 174 -18.41 -21.28 -6.37
CA TRP A 174 -17.67 -20.04 -6.09
C TRP A 174 -16.15 -20.23 -6.05
N ASP A 175 -15.63 -21.42 -6.36
CA ASP A 175 -14.18 -21.68 -6.43
C ASP A 175 -13.56 -21.18 -7.75
N SER A 176 -14.37 -20.96 -8.80
CA SER A 176 -13.91 -20.48 -10.11
C SER A 176 -13.81 -18.95 -10.24
N ILE A 177 -14.04 -18.19 -9.17
CA ILE A 177 -13.97 -16.72 -9.18
C ILE A 177 -12.53 -16.20 -9.13
N ASN A 178 -12.32 -14.97 -9.58
CA ASN A 178 -11.00 -14.33 -9.53
C ASN A 178 -10.63 -13.85 -8.11
N GLU A 179 -9.38 -13.43 -7.92
CA GLU A 179 -8.88 -13.02 -6.60
C GLU A 179 -9.62 -11.83 -5.99
N LEU A 180 -9.99 -10.81 -6.79
CA LEU A 180 -10.75 -9.66 -6.31
C LEU A 180 -12.16 -10.08 -5.88
N GLN A 181 -12.79 -10.98 -6.64
CA GLN A 181 -14.10 -11.51 -6.32
C GLN A 181 -14.07 -12.34 -5.04
N LYS A 182 -13.04 -13.18 -4.85
CA LYS A 182 -12.79 -13.90 -3.59
C LYS A 182 -12.65 -12.92 -2.43
N MET A 183 -11.93 -11.82 -2.63
CA MET A 183 -11.81 -10.74 -1.62
C MET A 183 -13.16 -10.10 -1.26
N LEU A 184 -14.12 -9.99 -2.18
CA LEU A 184 -15.44 -9.43 -1.87
C LEU A 184 -16.25 -10.34 -0.93
N ILE A 185 -16.20 -11.65 -1.16
CA ILE A 185 -16.86 -12.64 -0.29
C ILE A 185 -16.22 -12.61 1.11
N VAL A 186 -14.89 -12.62 1.18
CA VAL A 186 -14.17 -12.49 2.46
C VAL A 186 -14.49 -11.16 3.13
N ARG A 187 -14.52 -10.05 2.41
CA ARG A 187 -14.90 -8.74 2.96
C ARG A 187 -16.32 -8.72 3.53
N SER A 188 -17.24 -9.45 2.91
CA SER A 188 -18.65 -9.50 3.27
C SER A 188 -18.92 -10.33 4.53
N LEU A 189 -18.12 -11.38 4.75
CA LEU A 189 -18.35 -12.39 5.80
C LEU A 189 -17.27 -12.41 6.88
N ARG A 190 -16.00 -12.23 6.51
CA ARG A 190 -14.81 -12.39 7.36
C ARG A 190 -13.85 -11.23 7.16
N SER A 191 -14.31 -10.03 7.51
CA SER A 191 -13.54 -8.79 7.35
C SER A 191 -12.19 -8.81 8.08
N ASP A 192 -12.07 -9.60 9.15
CA ASP A 192 -10.82 -9.85 9.88
C ASP A 192 -9.74 -10.51 9.01
N ARG A 193 -10.13 -11.24 7.96
CA ARG A 193 -9.21 -11.94 7.04
C ARG A 193 -8.87 -11.14 5.79
N VAL A 194 -9.47 -9.95 5.60
CA VAL A 194 -9.19 -9.08 4.45
C VAL A 194 -7.71 -8.71 4.30
N PRO A 195 -6.96 -8.37 5.37
CA PRO A 195 -5.53 -8.05 5.23
C PRO A 195 -4.70 -9.18 4.59
N TYR A 196 -5.04 -10.44 4.87
CA TYR A 196 -4.36 -11.60 4.28
C TYR A 196 -4.66 -11.73 2.79
N CYS A 197 -5.93 -11.51 2.40
CA CYS A 197 -6.32 -11.52 1.00
C CYS A 197 -5.65 -10.38 0.21
N VAL A 198 -5.63 -9.17 0.78
CA VAL A 198 -4.94 -8.00 0.21
C VAL A 198 -3.45 -8.27 0.05
N THR A 199 -2.82 -8.87 1.06
CA THR A 199 -1.40 -9.26 1.00
C THR A 199 -1.16 -10.19 -0.19
N LYS A 200 -1.93 -11.29 -0.29
CA LYS A 200 -1.82 -12.26 -1.39
C LYS A 200 -2.05 -11.60 -2.76
N PHE A 201 -3.07 -10.75 -2.87
CA PHE A 201 -3.38 -10.01 -4.09
C PHE A 201 -2.22 -9.11 -4.54
N VAL A 202 -1.59 -8.40 -3.61
CA VAL A 202 -0.39 -7.59 -3.90
C VAL A 202 0.78 -8.48 -4.32
N VAL A 203 1.03 -9.60 -3.63
CA VAL A 203 2.11 -10.53 -3.98
C VAL A 203 1.94 -11.05 -5.41
N ASN A 204 0.72 -11.44 -5.78
CA ASN A 204 0.46 -12.04 -7.08
C ASN A 204 0.54 -11.04 -8.24
N ASN A 205 0.30 -9.75 -7.99
CA ASN A 205 0.27 -8.70 -9.02
C ASN A 205 1.56 -7.86 -9.08
N LEU A 206 2.22 -7.59 -7.95
CA LEU A 206 3.44 -6.78 -7.87
C LEU A 206 4.67 -7.55 -7.37
N GLY A 207 4.48 -8.62 -6.60
CA GLY A 207 5.54 -9.44 -6.02
C GLY A 207 5.71 -9.29 -4.50
N SER A 208 6.33 -10.28 -3.85
CA SER A 208 6.46 -10.35 -2.38
C SER A 208 7.19 -9.16 -1.76
N LYS A 209 8.16 -8.58 -2.47
CA LYS A 209 8.90 -7.40 -2.04
C LYS A 209 8.04 -6.16 -1.74
N PHE A 210 6.77 -6.14 -2.16
CA PHE A 210 5.83 -5.04 -1.91
C PHE A 210 4.99 -5.23 -0.65
N VAL A 211 5.09 -6.37 0.03
CA VAL A 211 4.48 -6.63 1.34
C VAL A 211 5.53 -6.90 2.42
N GLU A 212 6.80 -6.75 2.06
CA GLU A 212 7.96 -6.89 2.93
C GLU A 212 8.64 -5.51 3.07
N PRO A 213 8.25 -4.71 4.06
CA PRO A 213 8.81 -3.38 4.26
C PRO A 213 10.34 -3.43 4.39
N PRO A 214 11.07 -2.52 3.71
CA PRO A 214 12.51 -2.46 3.84
C PRO A 214 12.91 -2.11 5.27
N ILE A 215 13.92 -2.81 5.81
CA ILE A 215 14.55 -2.42 7.07
C ILE A 215 15.16 -1.03 6.90
N LEU A 216 15.01 -0.17 7.91
CA LEU A 216 15.62 1.15 7.91
C LEU A 216 17.15 1.01 7.91
N ASP A 217 17.77 1.37 6.79
CA ASP A 217 19.22 1.46 6.65
C ASP A 217 19.63 2.91 6.43
N LEU A 218 20.24 3.52 7.45
CA LEU A 218 20.70 4.91 7.43
C LEU A 218 21.76 5.16 6.34
N THR A 219 22.54 4.15 5.95
CA THR A 219 23.50 4.26 4.84
C THR A 219 22.74 4.53 3.54
N SER A 220 21.74 3.70 3.23
CA SER A 220 20.90 3.91 2.04
C SER A 220 20.10 5.21 2.06
N VAL A 221 19.68 5.68 3.24
CA VAL A 221 18.99 6.98 3.37
C VAL A 221 19.96 8.11 3.04
N PHE A 222 21.20 8.05 3.52
CA PHE A 222 22.23 9.04 3.22
C PHE A 222 22.62 9.05 1.74
N GLU A 223 22.79 7.88 1.13
CA GLU A 223 23.11 7.74 -0.30
C GLU A 223 22.00 8.27 -1.23
N ASP A 224 20.73 8.16 -0.80
CA ASP A 224 19.58 8.70 -1.53
C ASP A 224 19.27 10.16 -1.15
N SER A 225 20.01 10.74 -0.20
CA SER A 225 19.75 12.11 0.29
C SER A 225 20.35 13.18 -0.61
N SER A 226 19.88 14.42 -0.42
CA SER A 226 20.36 15.60 -1.12
C SER A 226 20.65 16.69 -0.10
N PRO A 227 21.72 17.48 -0.26
CA PRO A 227 21.97 18.66 0.58
C PRO A 227 20.83 19.68 0.57
N LYS A 228 19.94 19.61 -0.43
CA LYS A 228 18.77 20.49 -0.56
C LYS A 228 17.54 20.00 0.21
N THR A 229 17.55 18.77 0.71
CA THR A 229 16.38 18.12 1.31
C THR A 229 16.76 17.63 2.71
N PRO A 230 16.29 18.29 3.79
CA PRO A 230 16.58 17.85 5.14
C PRO A 230 15.95 16.48 5.41
N ILE A 231 16.66 15.65 6.18
CA ILE A 231 16.15 14.37 6.68
C ILE A 231 15.59 14.60 8.07
N ILE A 232 14.33 14.27 8.28
CA ILE A 232 13.67 14.36 9.58
C ILE A 232 13.41 12.94 10.08
N PHE A 233 13.88 12.66 11.30
CA PHE A 233 13.58 11.40 12.00
C PHE A 233 12.34 11.59 12.87
N VAL A 234 11.31 10.81 12.60
CA VAL A 234 10.12 10.72 13.45
C VAL A 234 10.34 9.55 14.41
N LEU A 235 10.40 9.85 15.70
CA LEU A 235 10.76 8.89 16.73
C LEU A 235 9.53 8.41 17.48
N SER A 236 9.48 7.12 17.77
CA SER A 236 8.58 6.58 18.78
C SER A 236 9.11 6.91 20.18
N PRO A 237 8.25 7.03 21.20
CA PRO A 237 8.68 7.26 22.57
C PRO A 237 9.74 6.24 23.01
N GLY A 238 10.84 6.72 23.60
CA GLY A 238 11.94 5.89 24.08
C GLY A 238 12.98 5.48 23.02
N VAL A 239 12.84 5.90 21.77
CA VAL A 239 13.85 5.67 20.71
C VAL A 239 14.74 6.90 20.54
N ASP A 240 16.06 6.72 20.61
CA ASP A 240 17.06 7.77 20.33
C ASP A 240 18.01 7.31 19.19
N PRO A 241 18.04 7.99 18.04
CA PRO A 241 18.89 7.62 16.90
C PRO A 241 20.33 8.16 17.02
N SER A 242 20.68 8.92 18.07
CA SER A 242 21.93 9.68 18.16
C SER A 242 23.19 8.82 18.02
N SER A 243 23.21 7.63 18.64
CA SER A 243 24.34 6.70 18.54
C SER A 243 24.51 6.17 17.11
N ASN A 244 23.40 5.82 16.45
CA ASN A 244 23.39 5.33 15.07
C ASN A 244 23.84 6.41 14.07
N LEU A 245 23.42 7.66 14.29
CA LEU A 245 23.85 8.81 13.46
C LEU A 245 25.34 9.12 13.65
N THR A 246 25.84 9.03 14.88
CA THR A 246 27.27 9.22 15.18
C THR A 246 28.11 8.14 14.49
N ALA A 247 27.69 6.88 14.59
CA ALA A 247 28.35 5.77 13.90
C ALA A 247 28.33 5.92 12.37
N LEU A 248 27.23 6.44 11.80
CA LEU A 248 27.14 6.74 10.37
C LEU A 248 28.12 7.86 9.97
N ALA A 249 28.20 8.94 10.75
CA ALA A 249 29.13 10.04 10.48
C ALA A 249 30.60 9.58 10.52
N GLU A 250 30.94 8.66 11.43
CA GLU A 250 32.26 8.03 11.48
C GLU A 250 32.52 7.14 10.26
N LYS A 251 31.56 6.30 9.90
CA LYS A 251 31.64 5.41 8.72
C LYS A 251 31.83 6.19 7.42
N MET A 252 31.24 7.38 7.30
CA MET A 252 31.32 8.24 6.12
C MET A 252 32.50 9.22 6.13
N ASP A 253 33.42 9.10 7.09
CA ASP A 253 34.54 10.05 7.31
C ASP A 253 34.08 11.53 7.43
N PHE A 254 32.87 11.73 7.95
CA PHE A 254 32.20 13.03 8.05
C PHE A 254 32.17 13.57 9.48
N LYS A 255 32.84 12.89 10.42
CA LYS A 255 32.83 13.23 11.85
C LYS A 255 33.18 14.69 12.14
N LYS A 256 34.09 15.28 11.37
CA LYS A 256 34.52 16.68 11.55
C LYS A 256 33.41 17.69 11.26
N ASN A 257 32.46 17.33 10.42
CA ASN A 257 31.35 18.19 9.98
C ASN A 257 30.03 17.78 10.63
N TYR A 258 30.03 16.77 11.51
CA TYR A 258 28.86 16.34 12.26
C TYR A 258 28.76 17.13 13.57
N ILE A 259 27.73 17.98 13.67
CA ILE A 259 27.48 18.83 14.83
C ILE A 259 26.19 18.37 15.52
N PRO A 260 26.26 17.50 16.54
CA PRO A 260 25.08 17.10 17.31
C PRO A 260 24.61 18.27 18.19
N LEU A 261 23.33 18.59 18.15
CA LEU A 261 22.73 19.65 18.96
C LEU A 261 21.34 19.22 19.45
N SER A 262 21.16 19.16 20.77
CA SER A 262 19.85 18.93 21.39
C SER A 262 19.11 20.25 21.58
N LEU A 263 17.88 20.32 21.06
CA LEU A 263 17.03 21.50 21.24
C LEU A 263 16.55 21.61 22.69
N GLY A 264 16.66 22.81 23.25
CA GLY A 264 16.24 23.17 24.60
C GLY A 264 16.16 24.69 24.74
N GLN A 265 15.95 25.18 25.95
CA GLN A 265 15.87 26.63 26.20
C GLN A 265 17.15 27.33 25.73
N GLY A 266 17.01 28.31 24.84
CA GLY A 266 18.13 29.10 24.31
C GLY A 266 18.93 28.47 23.15
N GLN A 267 18.60 27.26 22.69
CA GLN A 267 19.39 26.57 21.63
C GLN A 267 18.98 26.92 20.19
N ALA A 268 17.80 27.52 19.99
CA ALA A 268 17.30 27.83 18.64
C ALA A 268 18.22 28.74 17.78
N PRO A 269 18.87 29.79 18.34
CA PRO A 269 19.82 30.60 17.57
C PRO A 269 21.03 29.79 17.09
N ILE A 270 21.57 28.92 17.94
CA ILE A 270 22.72 28.06 17.63
C ILE A 270 22.35 27.07 16.53
N ALA A 271 21.16 26.44 16.64
CA ALA A 271 20.66 25.53 15.61
C ALA A 271 20.54 26.21 14.24
N THR A 272 20.00 27.44 14.21
CA THR A 272 19.83 28.22 12.98
C THR A 272 21.17 28.57 12.35
N GLN A 273 22.15 28.95 13.16
CA GLN A 273 23.51 29.24 12.70
C GLN A 273 24.17 27.98 12.10
N ASN A 274 24.08 26.83 12.79
CA ASN A 274 24.65 25.57 12.30
C ASN A 274 24.04 25.14 10.96
N ILE A 275 22.72 25.29 10.78
CA ILE A 275 22.05 25.01 9.49
C ILE A 275 22.58 25.96 8.41
N ALA A 276 22.68 27.25 8.69
CA ALA A 276 23.17 28.24 7.72
C ALA A 276 24.64 28.00 7.31
N GLU A 277 25.48 27.53 8.23
CA GLU A 277 26.86 27.14 7.95
C GLU A 277 26.92 25.85 7.14
N GLY A 278 26.12 24.84 7.49
CA GLY A 278 26.05 23.56 6.78
C GLY A 278 25.61 23.70 5.32
N ILE A 279 24.75 24.68 4.99
CA ILE A 279 24.33 24.95 3.59
C ILE A 279 25.49 25.51 2.73
N ARG A 280 26.54 26.07 3.34
CA ARG A 280 27.68 26.68 2.61
C ARG A 280 28.78 25.68 2.25
N LEU A 281 28.79 24.50 2.87
CA LEU A 281 29.78 23.43 2.67
C LEU A 281 29.40 22.54 1.49
#